data_AF-A0A2P6PRW0-F1
#
_entry.id   AF-A0A2P6PRW0-F1
#
_cell.length_a   1.000
_cell.length_b   1.000
_cell.length_c   1.000
_cell.angle_alpha   90.00
_cell.angle_beta   90.00
_cell.angle_gamma   90.00
#
_symmetry.space_group_name_H-M   'P 1'
#
loop_
_entity.id
_entity.type
_entity.pdbx_description
1 polymer ?
#
loop_
_entity_poly.entity_id
_entity_poly.type
_entity_poly.pdbx_seq_one_letter_code
_entity_poly.pdbx_strand_id
1 'polypeptide(L)'
;MDSRRKDRREARLKQEIEKYRVSNPKITKQFANLKRQLYTVTAEECDRIPDIGDYSAKNKKRKFESFVPVPDTFFEKARQEQEHVTALDPKSRAATGTETPWSQTPVTYLTAVGDGRSTVLSLKLDMLSDSVSGLIVMDPKGYLTNLKSMKITSDAEISDIKKTRLLLKSVTQTNLKHPPGWIVAARLEEVAGKIQVARQLIQKGCEECPKSEDVWLEACRLASPDGTKAVVVARVKSIPNSVKLWMQAAKLEHDDSNKSRVLRKGLEHIPDSIRLWKAMVELANEEDARLLLQRAVECCPLHIELWLALARLETYENARKVLNKAREKLSKEPAICITAAKLEKANGNTSTVRKIIEKSIRALQREGLVIDREAWMKEAEAAERAGSVATCQAIIRNTIGIGVEEEDRKKTWVADAEECKKRGSIE
;
A
#
# COMPACT_ATOMS: atom_id res chain seq x y z
N MET A 1 -58.77 68.05 61.85
CA MET A 1 -57.80 67.37 62.74
C MET A 1 -56.34 67.57 62.30
N ASP A 2 -56.03 68.00 61.07
CA ASP A 2 -54.64 68.25 60.62
C ASP A 2 -54.08 69.66 60.90
N SER A 3 -54.88 70.64 61.34
CA SER A 3 -54.44 72.03 61.52
C SER A 3 -53.55 72.26 62.75
N ARG A 4 -53.60 71.40 63.78
CA ARG A 4 -52.91 71.64 65.06
C ARG A 4 -51.41 71.29 65.06
N ARG A 5 -50.90 70.59 64.04
CA ARG A 5 -49.48 70.20 63.91
C ARG A 5 -48.92 70.41 62.50
N LYS A 6 -49.66 71.14 61.65
CA LYS A 6 -49.34 71.37 60.24
C LYS A 6 -47.96 71.99 60.07
N ASP A 7 -47.69 73.10 60.77
CA ASP A 7 -46.43 73.84 60.64
C ASP A 7 -45.21 73.01 61.06
N ARG A 8 -45.32 72.24 62.15
CA ARG A 8 -44.22 71.37 62.62
C ARG A 8 -44.01 70.16 61.69
N ARG A 9 -45.09 69.58 61.15
CA ARG A 9 -45.01 68.47 60.19
C ARG A 9 -44.39 68.94 58.87
N GLU A 10 -44.86 70.06 58.33
CA GLU A 10 -44.33 70.66 57.10
C GLU A 10 -42.88 71.11 57.26
N ALA A 11 -42.50 71.68 58.40
CA ALA A 11 -41.11 72.04 58.67
C ALA A 11 -40.17 70.81 58.70
N ARG A 12 -40.57 69.71 59.36
CA ARG A 12 -39.80 68.46 59.35
C ARG A 12 -39.70 67.86 57.95
N LEU A 13 -40.82 67.79 57.23
CA LEU A 13 -40.90 67.21 55.90
C LEU A 13 -40.05 68.02 54.90
N LYS A 14 -40.03 69.35 55.04
CA LYS A 14 -39.14 70.24 54.28
C LYS A 14 -37.66 69.97 54.57
N GLN A 15 -37.27 69.84 55.84
CA GLN A 15 -35.89 69.52 56.22
C GLN A 15 -35.45 68.14 55.72
N GLU A 16 -36.35 67.16 55.73
CA GLU A 16 -36.08 65.80 55.27
C GLU A 16 -35.95 65.74 53.74
N ILE A 17 -36.83 66.44 53.00
CA ILE A 17 -36.69 66.62 51.55
C ILE A 17 -35.39 67.36 51.21
N GLU A 18 -34.98 68.34 52.01
CA GLU A 18 -33.75 69.10 51.78
C GLU A 18 -32.50 68.23 52.00
N LYS A 19 -32.44 67.47 53.10
CA LYS A 19 -31.39 66.47 53.35
C LYS A 19 -31.33 65.42 52.23
N TYR A 20 -32.49 64.91 51.80
CA TYR A 20 -32.58 63.94 50.71
C TYR A 20 -32.12 64.52 49.37
N ARG A 21 -32.40 65.80 49.10
CA ARG A 21 -31.94 66.48 47.87
C ARG A 21 -30.44 66.79 47.88
N VAL A 22 -29.81 66.89 49.06
CA VAL A 22 -28.36 67.04 49.21
C VAL A 22 -27.65 65.70 48.98
N SER A 23 -28.17 64.61 49.53
CA SER A 23 -27.58 63.28 49.32
C SER A 23 -27.84 62.72 47.93
N ASN A 24 -29.05 62.93 47.39
CA ASN A 24 -29.48 62.46 46.08
C ASN A 24 -30.03 63.63 45.24
N PRO A 25 -29.15 64.52 44.74
CA PRO A 25 -29.57 65.57 43.83
C PRO A 25 -30.11 64.94 42.53
N LYS A 26 -31.21 65.48 42.01
CA LYS A 26 -31.71 65.09 40.67
C LYS A 26 -30.62 65.36 39.63
N ILE A 27 -30.57 64.54 38.57
CA ILE A 27 -29.59 64.69 37.47
C ILE A 27 -29.55 66.13 36.94
N THR A 28 -30.71 66.77 36.77
CA THR A 28 -30.80 68.18 36.34
C THR A 28 -30.13 69.18 37.29
N LYS A 29 -30.06 68.88 38.59
CA LYS A 29 -29.34 69.69 39.59
C LYS A 29 -27.84 69.43 39.58
N GLN A 30 -27.41 68.19 39.35
CA GLN A 30 -25.99 67.85 39.21
C GLN A 30 -25.36 68.60 38.02
N PHE A 31 -26.08 68.66 36.89
CA PHE A 31 -25.66 69.37 35.69
C PHE A 31 -26.05 70.86 35.66
N ALA A 32 -26.69 71.40 36.71
CA ALA A 32 -27.14 72.80 36.70
C ALA A 32 -25.97 73.79 36.59
N ASN A 33 -24.85 73.51 37.26
CA ASN A 33 -23.64 74.34 37.16
C ASN A 33 -23.02 74.27 35.76
N LEU A 34 -22.88 73.07 35.21
CA LEU A 34 -22.36 72.86 33.85
C LEU A 34 -23.27 73.51 32.79
N LYS A 35 -24.59 73.42 32.95
CA LYS A 35 -25.55 74.08 32.04
C LYS A 35 -25.47 75.60 32.12
N ARG A 36 -25.21 76.18 33.30
CA ARG A 36 -24.96 77.63 33.45
C ARG A 36 -23.64 78.04 32.80
N GLN A 37 -22.60 77.21 32.93
CA GLN A 37 -21.31 77.43 32.26
C GLN A 37 -21.44 77.32 30.74
N LEU A 38 -22.36 76.50 30.22
CA LEU A 38 -22.59 76.38 28.78
C LEU A 38 -23.06 77.69 28.11
N TYR A 39 -23.57 78.67 28.89
CA TYR A 39 -23.94 79.99 28.36
C TYR A 39 -22.73 80.77 27.83
N THR A 40 -21.51 80.47 28.27
CA THR A 40 -20.30 81.15 27.77
C THR A 40 -19.90 80.71 26.36
N VAL A 41 -20.48 79.62 25.85
CA VAL A 41 -20.20 79.11 24.50
C VAL A 41 -21.00 79.93 23.49
N THR A 42 -20.32 80.50 22.51
CA THR A 42 -20.95 81.32 21.47
C THR A 42 -21.69 80.44 20.45
N ALA A 43 -22.66 81.01 19.73
CA ALA A 43 -23.39 80.28 18.70
C ALA A 43 -22.47 79.70 17.61
N GLU A 44 -21.40 80.42 17.25
CA GLU A 44 -20.41 79.97 16.27
C GLU A 44 -19.58 78.77 16.75
N GLU A 45 -19.32 78.64 18.05
CA GLU A 45 -18.64 77.48 18.63
C GLU A 45 -19.57 76.26 18.70
N CYS A 46 -20.88 76.49 18.91
CA CYS A 46 -21.89 75.44 18.84
C CYS A 46 -22.00 74.85 17.42
N ASP A 47 -21.92 75.69 16.39
CA ASP A 47 -21.98 75.25 14.98
C ASP A 47 -20.70 74.50 14.54
N ARG A 48 -19.59 74.66 15.27
CA ARG A 48 -18.31 73.98 14.99
C ARG A 48 -18.14 72.66 15.72
N ILE A 49 -19.11 72.23 16.54
CA ILE A 49 -19.05 70.92 17.20
C ILE A 49 -19.07 69.85 16.09
N PRO A 50 -17.99 69.06 15.92
CA PRO A 50 -17.98 68.03 14.88
C PRO A 50 -19.00 66.95 15.22
N ASP A 51 -19.83 66.59 14.25
CA ASP A 51 -20.66 65.39 14.35
C ASP A 51 -19.76 64.16 14.57
N ILE A 52 -20.25 63.18 15.34
CA ILE A 52 -19.52 61.95 15.64
C ILE A 52 -19.08 61.28 14.34
N GLY A 53 -17.77 61.35 14.05
CA GLY A 53 -17.13 60.49 13.08
C GLY A 53 -17.15 59.05 13.61
N ASP A 54 -17.47 58.10 12.73
CA ASP A 54 -17.53 56.66 13.05
C ASP A 54 -16.15 56.15 13.54
N TYR A 55 -15.83 56.32 14.82
CA TYR A 55 -14.65 55.71 15.46
C TYR A 55 -14.90 54.24 15.85
N SER A 56 -16.12 53.73 15.61
CA SER A 56 -16.43 52.32 15.74
C SER A 56 -16.06 51.61 14.44
N ALA A 57 -14.94 50.89 14.45
CA ALA A 57 -14.49 50.02 13.36
C ALA A 57 -15.45 48.86 13.01
N LYS A 58 -16.71 48.91 13.46
CA LYS A 58 -17.76 47.91 13.22
C LYS A 58 -18.45 48.05 11.85
N ASN A 59 -18.28 49.17 11.15
CA ASN A 59 -18.89 49.41 9.82
C ASN A 59 -17.91 49.35 8.64
N LYS A 60 -16.72 48.74 8.79
CA LYS A 60 -15.93 48.33 7.62
C LYS A 60 -16.65 47.16 6.92
N LYS A 61 -17.37 47.48 5.85
CA LYS A 61 -17.99 46.55 4.89
C LYS A 61 -17.14 45.29 4.72
N ARG A 62 -17.76 44.10 4.83
CA ARG A 62 -17.14 42.82 4.44
C ARG A 62 -16.70 42.95 2.98
N LYS A 63 -15.39 43.07 2.75
CA LYS A 63 -14.83 43.08 1.41
C LYS A 63 -15.15 41.72 0.77
N PHE A 64 -15.69 41.77 -0.44
CA PHE A 64 -15.82 40.59 -1.30
C PHE A 64 -14.41 40.04 -1.55
N GLU A 65 -14.12 38.83 -1.09
CA GLU A 65 -12.90 38.11 -1.46
C GLU A 65 -13.17 37.38 -2.79
N SER A 66 -12.74 37.98 -3.89
CA SER A 66 -12.57 37.24 -5.15
C SER A 66 -11.13 36.71 -5.19
N PHE A 67 -10.96 35.40 -5.04
CA PHE A 67 -9.67 34.76 -5.25
C PHE A 67 -9.36 34.74 -6.74
N VAL A 68 -8.35 35.51 -7.14
CA VAL A 68 -7.71 35.41 -8.47
C VAL A 68 -6.43 34.59 -8.29
N PRO A 69 -6.10 33.65 -9.19
CA PRO A 69 -4.82 32.95 -9.15
C PRO A 69 -3.67 33.97 -9.22
N VAL A 70 -2.66 33.75 -8.38
CA VAL A 70 -1.47 34.63 -8.30
C VAL A 70 -0.71 34.53 -9.64
N PRO A 71 -0.36 35.66 -10.27
CA PRO A 71 0.42 35.65 -11.51
C PRO A 71 1.86 35.19 -11.26
N ASP A 72 2.42 34.49 -12.25
CA ASP A 72 3.73 33.81 -12.16
C ASP A 72 4.92 34.77 -11.90
N THR A 73 4.72 36.08 -12.11
CA THR A 73 5.68 37.14 -11.79
C THR A 73 6.07 37.20 -10.31
N PHE A 74 5.22 36.67 -9.41
CA PHE A 74 5.53 36.61 -7.98
C PHE A 74 6.61 35.56 -7.67
N PHE A 75 6.64 34.45 -8.41
CA PHE A 75 7.68 33.43 -8.26
C PHE A 75 9.03 33.93 -8.79
N GLU A 76 9.01 34.75 -9.83
CA GLU A 76 10.21 35.34 -10.43
C GLU A 76 10.88 36.35 -9.49
N LYS A 77 10.08 37.13 -8.76
CA LYS A 77 10.58 38.05 -7.73
C LYS A 77 11.16 37.32 -6.51
N ALA A 78 10.52 36.24 -6.06
CA ALA A 78 11.04 35.40 -4.98
C ALA A 78 12.35 34.70 -5.36
N ARG A 79 12.51 34.36 -6.64
CA ARG A 79 13.75 33.80 -7.19
C ARG A 79 14.88 34.83 -7.21
N GLN A 80 14.60 36.07 -7.60
CA GLN A 80 15.56 37.19 -7.53
C GLN A 80 15.95 37.56 -6.10
N GLU A 81 15.01 37.55 -5.15
CA GLU A 81 15.33 37.81 -3.74
C GLU A 81 16.25 36.72 -3.14
N GLN A 82 16.09 35.46 -3.52
CA GLN A 82 17.00 34.39 -3.10
C GLN A 82 18.40 34.50 -3.73
N GLU A 83 18.53 35.08 -4.93
CA GLU A 83 19.84 35.32 -5.57
C GLU A 83 20.61 36.48 -4.92
N HIS A 84 19.93 37.48 -4.33
CA HIS A 84 20.57 38.66 -3.73
C HIS A 84 21.06 38.48 -2.27
N VAL A 85 20.85 37.33 -1.63
CA VAL A 85 21.23 37.10 -0.21
C VAL A 85 22.67 36.58 -0.03
N THR A 86 23.43 36.31 -1.10
CA THR A 86 24.83 35.82 -0.99
C THR A 86 25.91 36.90 -1.02
N ALA A 87 25.56 38.19 -0.88
CA ALA A 87 26.53 39.27 -0.73
C ALA A 87 26.37 39.95 0.65
N LEU A 88 27.14 39.48 1.62
CA LEU A 88 27.32 40.15 2.92
C LEU A 88 28.15 41.43 2.71
N ASP A 89 27.54 42.59 2.95
CA ASP A 89 28.20 43.91 2.95
C ASP A 89 29.09 44.08 4.20
N PRO A 90 30.42 44.30 4.08
CA PRO A 90 31.36 44.32 5.20
C PRO A 90 31.46 45.69 5.90
N LYS A 91 30.37 46.49 5.93
CA LYS A 91 30.35 47.84 6.51
C LYS A 91 29.56 48.01 7.81
N SER A 92 28.96 46.96 8.34
CA SER A 92 28.22 47.01 9.62
C SER A 92 29.08 46.69 10.86
N ARG A 93 30.41 46.62 10.72
CA ARG A 93 31.33 46.21 11.80
C ARG A 93 32.12 47.33 12.48
N ALA A 94 31.81 48.60 12.20
CA ALA A 94 32.49 49.74 12.79
C ALA A 94 31.50 50.73 13.42
N ALA A 95 31.02 50.41 14.62
CA ALA A 95 30.47 51.39 15.56
C ALA A 95 30.62 50.86 16.99
N THR A 96 31.86 50.57 17.37
CA THR A 96 32.27 50.62 18.78
C THR A 96 32.40 52.10 19.13
N GLY A 97 31.35 52.66 19.73
CA GLY A 97 31.28 54.06 20.13
C GLY A 97 30.42 54.19 21.37
N THR A 98 31.08 54.19 22.52
CA THR A 98 30.53 54.49 23.84
C THR A 98 30.12 55.95 23.90
N GLU A 99 28.86 56.29 23.66
CA GLU A 99 28.26 57.53 24.18
C GLU A 99 26.80 57.29 24.56
N THR A 100 26.57 57.26 25.86
CA THR A 100 25.28 57.35 26.54
C THR A 100 24.69 58.76 26.37
N PRO A 101 23.46 58.92 25.84
CA PRO A 101 22.67 60.13 26.04
C PRO A 101 21.98 60.04 27.39
N TRP A 102 22.64 60.59 28.41
CA TRP A 102 22.03 60.78 29.72
C TRP A 102 21.30 62.12 29.72
N SER A 103 19.98 62.12 29.47
CA SER A 103 19.10 63.14 30.06
C SER A 103 17.64 62.71 30.02
N GLN A 104 17.05 62.72 31.22
CA GLN A 104 15.61 62.85 31.54
C GLN A 104 14.84 61.56 31.88
N THR A 105 14.40 61.54 33.15
CA THR A 105 13.41 60.68 33.85
C THR A 105 13.84 59.28 34.32
N PRO A 106 13.69 58.95 35.62
CA PRO A 106 13.79 57.58 36.10
C PRO A 106 12.44 56.90 35.88
N VAL A 107 12.08 56.58 34.64
CA VAL A 107 11.06 55.56 34.39
C VAL A 107 11.76 54.22 34.49
N THR A 108 11.70 53.64 35.69
CA THR A 108 12.00 52.24 35.93
C THR A 108 11.26 51.41 34.88
N TYR A 109 12.02 50.84 33.94
CA TYR A 109 11.53 49.91 32.92
C TYR A 109 11.04 48.63 33.63
N LEU A 110 9.83 48.69 34.20
CA LEU A 110 9.16 47.59 34.87
C LEU A 110 8.97 46.38 33.95
N THR A 111 8.91 46.61 32.63
CA THR A 111 8.88 45.57 31.60
C THR A 111 10.18 44.77 31.57
N ALA A 112 11.35 45.42 31.64
CA ALA A 112 12.64 44.74 31.65
C ALA A 112 12.86 43.94 32.95
N VAL A 113 12.40 44.48 34.08
CA VAL A 113 12.40 43.76 35.37
C VAL A 113 11.40 42.61 35.36
N GLY A 114 10.26 42.77 34.69
CA GLY A 114 9.24 41.73 34.49
C GLY A 114 9.76 40.57 33.64
N ASP A 115 10.43 40.88 32.52
CA ASP A 115 11.05 39.89 31.63
C ASP A 115 12.21 39.16 32.33
N GLY A 116 13.04 39.90 33.07
CA GLY A 116 14.10 39.33 33.90
C GLY A 116 13.57 38.41 35.01
N ARG A 117 12.45 38.75 35.64
CA ARG A 117 11.81 37.86 36.63
C ARG A 117 11.12 36.65 35.97
N SER A 118 10.49 36.82 34.82
CA SER A 118 9.82 35.73 34.09
C SER A 118 10.83 34.70 33.62
N THR A 119 11.99 35.10 33.11
CA THR A 119 13.06 34.18 32.70
C THR A 119 13.63 33.41 33.89
N VAL A 120 13.83 34.06 35.04
CA VAL A 120 14.26 33.40 36.28
C VAL A 120 13.19 32.42 36.80
N LEU A 121 11.90 32.76 36.67
CA LEU A 121 10.80 31.85 37.01
C LEU A 121 10.74 30.65 36.07
N SER A 122 10.90 30.85 34.76
CA SER A 122 11.00 29.77 33.77
C SER A 122 12.16 28.83 34.09
N LEU A 123 13.35 29.35 34.42
CA LEU A 123 14.49 28.51 34.81
C LEU A 123 14.22 27.69 36.08
N LYS A 124 13.55 28.28 37.08
CA LYS A 124 13.15 27.53 38.29
C LYS A 124 12.09 26.47 37.99
N LEU A 125 11.14 26.77 37.11
CA LEU A 125 10.12 25.82 36.67
C LEU A 125 10.74 24.69 35.85
N ASP A 126 11.71 24.97 34.98
CA ASP A 126 12.46 23.96 34.22
C ASP A 126 13.26 23.05 35.16
N MET A 127 13.96 23.61 36.16
CA MET A 127 14.64 22.79 37.19
C MET A 127 13.67 21.89 37.99
N LEU A 128 12.45 22.37 38.26
CA LEU A 128 11.41 21.56 38.90
C LEU A 128 10.81 20.54 37.92
N SER A 129 10.68 20.89 36.63
CA SER A 129 10.17 20.02 35.58
C SER A 129 11.13 18.89 35.23
N ASP A 130 12.45 19.12 35.30
CA ASP A 130 13.48 18.11 35.10
C ASP A 130 13.42 16.99 36.17
N SER A 131 12.85 17.28 37.34
CA SER A 131 12.60 16.29 38.39
C SER A 131 11.35 15.43 38.14
N VAL A 132 10.50 15.80 37.16
CA VAL A 132 9.27 15.09 36.80
C VAL A 132 9.53 14.18 35.61
N SER A 133 9.95 12.94 35.89
CA SER A 133 10.04 11.89 34.86
C SER A 133 8.62 11.46 34.42
N GLY A 134 8.32 11.52 33.12
CA GLY A 134 7.04 11.06 32.55
C GLY A 134 6.31 12.05 31.63
N LEU A 135 6.87 13.24 31.41
CA LEU A 135 6.35 14.19 30.42
C LEU A 135 6.61 13.67 28.99
N ILE A 136 5.55 13.37 28.25
CA ILE A 136 5.63 12.99 26.84
C ILE A 136 5.66 14.27 25.99
N VAL A 137 6.85 14.82 25.76
CA VAL A 137 7.06 15.87 24.75
C VAL A 137 7.27 15.18 23.41
N MET A 138 6.23 15.15 22.58
CA MET A 138 6.34 14.66 21.22
C MET A 138 7.01 15.72 20.34
N ASP A 139 8.13 15.39 19.70
CA ASP A 139 8.83 16.32 18.81
C ASP A 139 7.90 16.76 17.66
N PRO A 140 7.56 18.06 17.55
CA PRO A 140 6.68 18.55 16.50
C PRO A 140 7.28 18.32 15.11
N LYS A 141 8.61 18.31 14.98
CA LYS A 141 9.27 18.01 13.70
C LYS A 141 9.14 16.54 13.34
N GLY A 142 9.45 15.63 14.28
CA GLY A 142 9.23 14.19 14.14
C GLY A 142 7.77 13.80 13.84
N TYR A 143 6.81 14.47 14.47
CA TYR A 143 5.39 14.26 14.20
C TYR A 143 5.00 14.71 12.80
N LEU A 144 5.45 15.88 12.36
CA LEU A 144 5.20 16.38 11.00
C LEU A 144 5.89 15.54 9.92
N THR A 145 7.07 15.00 10.18
CA THR A 145 7.72 14.06 9.25
C THR A 145 6.95 12.75 9.14
N ASN A 146 6.42 12.25 10.26
CA ASN A 146 5.56 11.05 10.27
C ASN A 146 4.25 11.32 9.51
N LEU A 147 3.62 12.49 9.71
CA LEU A 147 2.43 12.88 8.96
C LEU A 147 2.70 13.04 7.46
N LYS A 148 3.85 13.58 7.06
CA LYS A 148 4.24 13.67 5.65
C LYS A 148 4.55 12.30 5.03
N SER A 149 5.02 11.34 5.83
CA SER A 149 5.25 9.97 5.38
C SER A 149 3.95 9.17 5.16
N MET A 150 2.85 9.58 5.82
CA MET A 150 1.54 9.04 5.53
C MET A 150 1.08 9.58 4.17
N LYS A 151 1.01 8.69 3.17
CA LYS A 151 0.48 9.02 1.85
C LYS A 151 -0.99 9.43 1.97
N ILE A 152 -1.25 10.73 1.99
CA ILE A 152 -2.60 11.28 1.83
C ILE A 152 -2.89 11.27 0.33
N THR A 153 -3.93 10.56 -0.09
CA THR A 153 -4.37 10.56 -1.50
C THR A 153 -4.77 11.99 -1.89
N SER A 154 -4.39 12.42 -3.09
CA SER A 154 -4.64 13.79 -3.54
C SER A 154 -6.15 14.12 -3.59
N ASP A 155 -6.54 15.39 -3.45
CA ASP A 155 -7.97 15.78 -3.50
C ASP A 155 -8.66 15.39 -4.82
N ALA A 156 -7.89 15.32 -5.92
CA ALA A 156 -8.35 14.80 -7.21
C ALA A 156 -8.69 13.30 -7.14
N GLU A 157 -7.83 12.50 -6.51
CA GLU A 157 -8.08 11.07 -6.27
C GLU A 157 -9.31 10.86 -5.39
N ILE A 158 -9.55 11.73 -4.39
CA ILE A 158 -10.72 11.61 -3.52
C ILE A 158 -12.03 11.82 -4.30
N SER A 159 -12.06 12.74 -5.25
CA SER A 159 -13.23 12.97 -6.12
C SER A 159 -13.50 11.76 -7.02
N ASP A 160 -12.46 11.23 -7.64
CA ASP A 160 -12.60 10.06 -8.52
C ASP A 160 -12.92 8.78 -7.74
N ILE A 161 -12.39 8.60 -6.52
CA ILE A 161 -12.80 7.53 -5.60
C ILE A 161 -14.29 7.63 -5.26
N LYS A 162 -14.85 8.83 -5.08
CA LYS A 162 -16.28 9.01 -4.83
C LYS A 162 -17.13 8.66 -6.05
N LYS A 163 -16.74 9.10 -7.25
CA LYS A 163 -17.43 8.75 -8.51
C LYS A 163 -17.39 7.24 -8.76
N THR A 164 -16.21 6.62 -8.65
CA THR A 164 -16.04 5.17 -8.81
C THR A 164 -16.81 4.39 -7.75
N ARG A 165 -16.90 4.86 -6.51
CA ARG A 165 -17.76 4.25 -5.47
C ARG A 165 -19.23 4.26 -5.88
N LEU A 166 -19.73 5.36 -6.44
CA LEU A 166 -21.11 5.43 -6.93
C LEU A 166 -21.35 4.47 -8.10
N LEU A 167 -20.42 4.42 -9.06
CA LEU A 167 -20.49 3.48 -10.19
C LEU A 167 -20.49 2.04 -9.69
N LEU A 168 -19.55 1.65 -8.83
CA LEU A 168 -19.47 0.29 -8.30
C LEU A 168 -20.67 -0.08 -7.42
N LYS A 169 -21.22 0.89 -6.67
CA LYS A 169 -22.48 0.68 -5.95
C LYS A 169 -23.63 0.38 -6.92
N SER A 170 -23.75 1.12 -8.03
CA SER A 170 -24.75 0.81 -9.05
C SER A 170 -24.51 -0.57 -9.69
N VAL A 171 -23.26 -0.91 -10.02
CA VAL A 171 -22.90 -2.21 -10.62
C VAL A 171 -23.21 -3.39 -9.70
N THR A 172 -22.87 -3.28 -8.42
CA THR A 172 -23.16 -4.34 -7.43
C THR A 172 -24.67 -4.49 -7.19
N GLN A 173 -25.45 -3.40 -7.24
CA GLN A 173 -26.90 -3.45 -7.08
C GLN A 173 -27.61 -4.01 -8.31
N THR A 174 -27.17 -3.68 -9.53
CA THR A 174 -27.78 -4.19 -10.76
C THR A 174 -27.39 -5.65 -11.02
N ASN A 175 -26.16 -6.03 -10.69
CA ASN A 175 -25.59 -7.34 -11.00
C ASN A 175 -25.03 -8.01 -9.74
N LEU A 176 -25.92 -8.49 -8.86
CA LEU A 176 -25.55 -9.17 -7.61
C LEU A 176 -24.66 -10.40 -7.84
N LYS A 177 -24.87 -11.13 -8.95
CA LYS A 177 -24.15 -12.35 -9.32
C LYS A 177 -22.84 -12.11 -10.07
N HIS A 178 -22.37 -10.87 -10.20
CA HIS A 178 -21.15 -10.54 -10.94
C HIS A 178 -19.93 -10.47 -10.01
N PRO A 179 -19.06 -11.49 -9.99
CA PRO A 179 -17.96 -11.59 -9.02
C PRO A 179 -16.92 -10.46 -9.11
N PRO A 180 -16.46 -10.04 -10.32
CA PRO A 180 -15.52 -8.93 -10.44
C PRO A 180 -16.05 -7.60 -9.89
N GLY A 181 -17.37 -7.37 -9.92
CA GLY A 181 -17.97 -6.14 -9.41
C GLY A 181 -17.70 -5.96 -7.91
N TRP A 182 -17.90 -7.03 -7.14
CA TRP A 182 -17.62 -7.05 -5.71
C TRP A 182 -16.12 -6.93 -5.40
N ILE A 183 -15.28 -7.59 -6.19
CA ILE A 183 -13.81 -7.53 -6.05
C ILE A 183 -13.30 -6.09 -6.25
N VAL A 184 -13.72 -5.44 -7.34
CA VAL A 184 -13.28 -4.08 -7.66
C VAL A 184 -13.80 -3.09 -6.60
N ALA A 185 -15.03 -3.27 -6.14
CA ALA A 185 -15.59 -2.43 -5.09
C ALA A 185 -14.81 -2.54 -3.76
N ALA A 186 -14.36 -3.73 -3.40
CA ALA A 186 -13.55 -3.92 -2.22
C ALA A 186 -12.12 -3.40 -2.35
N ARG A 187 -11.48 -3.64 -3.51
CA ARG A 187 -10.15 -3.09 -3.81
C ARG A 187 -10.17 -1.56 -3.81
N LEU A 188 -11.26 -0.94 -4.25
CA LEU A 188 -11.42 0.52 -4.16
C LEU A 188 -11.44 1.01 -2.71
N GLU A 189 -12.17 0.33 -1.82
CA GLU A 189 -12.21 0.70 -0.40
C GLU A 189 -10.89 0.43 0.32
N GLU A 190 -10.13 -0.58 -0.12
CA GLU A 190 -8.77 -0.82 0.35
C GLU A 190 -7.82 0.32 -0.05
N VAL A 191 -7.85 0.76 -1.31
CA VAL A 191 -7.06 1.91 -1.78
C VAL A 191 -7.45 3.19 -1.05
N ALA A 192 -8.73 3.33 -0.68
CA ALA A 192 -9.22 4.45 0.12
C ALA A 192 -8.87 4.34 1.62
N GLY A 193 -8.15 3.30 2.05
CA GLY A 193 -7.73 3.07 3.44
C GLY A 193 -8.84 2.53 4.36
N LYS A 194 -10.04 2.23 3.84
CA LYS A 194 -11.22 1.76 4.60
C LYS A 194 -11.33 0.24 4.59
N ILE A 195 -10.33 -0.42 5.19
CA ILE A 195 -10.22 -1.90 5.19
C ILE A 195 -11.44 -2.58 5.82
N GLN A 196 -12.02 -2.01 6.88
CA GLN A 196 -13.22 -2.59 7.52
C GLN A 196 -14.43 -2.60 6.58
N VAL A 197 -14.64 -1.53 5.83
CA VAL A 197 -15.73 -1.43 4.83
C VAL A 197 -15.46 -2.39 3.68
N ALA A 198 -14.21 -2.48 3.22
CA ALA A 198 -13.81 -3.46 2.20
C ALA A 198 -14.13 -4.90 2.61
N ARG A 199 -13.86 -5.27 3.88
CA ARG A 199 -14.18 -6.60 4.43
C ARG A 199 -15.68 -6.88 4.45
N GLN A 200 -16.48 -5.93 4.94
CA GLN A 200 -17.94 -6.06 4.95
C GLN A 200 -18.51 -6.19 3.53
N LEU A 201 -17.95 -5.46 2.57
CA LEU A 201 -18.40 -5.50 1.19
C LEU A 201 -18.06 -6.82 0.50
N ILE A 202 -16.87 -7.37 0.73
CA ILE A 202 -16.53 -8.71 0.23
C ILE A 202 -17.35 -9.78 0.92
N GLN A 203 -17.64 -9.67 2.22
CA GLN A 203 -18.50 -10.64 2.90
C GLN A 203 -19.89 -10.71 2.25
N LYS A 204 -20.47 -9.56 1.90
CA LYS A 204 -21.71 -9.50 1.11
C LYS A 204 -21.51 -10.10 -0.29
N GLY A 205 -20.41 -9.76 -0.97
CA GLY A 205 -20.07 -10.36 -2.26
C GLY A 205 -19.93 -11.89 -2.20
N CYS A 206 -19.44 -12.43 -1.09
CA CYS A 206 -19.33 -13.85 -0.83
C CYS A 206 -20.69 -14.53 -0.65
N GLU A 207 -21.62 -13.89 0.06
CA GLU A 207 -23.01 -14.34 0.24
C GLU A 207 -23.77 -14.37 -1.09
N GLU A 208 -23.63 -13.32 -1.89
CA GLU A 208 -24.29 -13.18 -3.20
C GLU A 208 -23.65 -14.05 -4.29
N CYS A 209 -22.32 -14.25 -4.24
CA CYS A 209 -21.56 -15.06 -5.18
C CYS A 209 -20.91 -16.29 -4.52
N PRO A 210 -21.70 -17.29 -4.11
CA PRO A 210 -21.19 -18.51 -3.48
C PRO A 210 -20.62 -19.50 -4.51
N LYS A 211 -20.56 -19.19 -5.81
CA LYS A 211 -19.96 -20.09 -6.83
C LYS A 211 -18.61 -19.63 -7.36
N SER A 212 -18.28 -18.35 -7.24
CA SER A 212 -17.00 -17.84 -7.72
C SER A 212 -15.87 -18.21 -6.77
N GLU A 213 -14.69 -18.49 -7.31
CA GLU A 213 -13.48 -18.72 -6.50
C GLU A 213 -12.77 -17.41 -6.18
N ASP A 214 -12.71 -16.49 -7.14
CA ASP A 214 -11.88 -15.29 -7.06
C ASP A 214 -12.35 -14.29 -5.97
N VAL A 215 -13.67 -14.17 -5.75
CA VAL A 215 -14.21 -13.33 -4.65
C VAL A 215 -13.75 -13.84 -3.30
N TRP A 216 -13.66 -15.17 -3.14
CA TRP A 216 -13.23 -15.78 -1.90
C TRP A 216 -11.72 -15.70 -1.71
N LEU A 217 -10.93 -15.75 -2.79
CA LEU A 217 -9.50 -15.48 -2.71
C LEU A 217 -9.23 -14.04 -2.26
N GLU A 218 -10.01 -13.07 -2.75
CA GLU A 218 -9.93 -11.69 -2.29
C GLU A 218 -10.40 -11.53 -0.83
N ALA A 219 -11.44 -12.26 -0.42
CA ALA A 219 -11.85 -12.32 0.99
C ALA A 219 -10.71 -12.80 1.90
N CYS A 220 -9.99 -13.83 1.47
CA CYS A 220 -8.84 -14.36 2.19
C CYS A 220 -7.67 -13.37 2.21
N ARG A 221 -7.51 -12.53 1.19
CA ARG A 221 -6.45 -11.51 1.16
C ARG A 221 -6.75 -10.35 2.11
N LEU A 222 -8.03 -9.96 2.23
CA LEU A 222 -8.45 -8.80 3.02
C LEU A 222 -8.70 -9.12 4.50
N ALA A 223 -9.03 -10.37 4.85
CA ALA A 223 -9.30 -10.78 6.21
C ALA A 223 -8.02 -10.86 7.09
N SER A 224 -8.20 -10.75 8.40
CA SER A 224 -7.14 -10.96 9.40
C SER A 224 -6.69 -12.43 9.37
N PRO A 225 -5.41 -12.77 9.60
CA PRO A 225 -4.90 -14.16 9.55
C PRO A 225 -5.79 -15.17 10.30
N ASP A 226 -6.25 -14.85 11.51
CA ASP A 226 -7.13 -15.77 12.28
C ASP A 226 -8.52 -15.94 11.64
N GLY A 227 -9.07 -14.85 11.06
CA GLY A 227 -10.33 -14.87 10.35
C GLY A 227 -10.24 -15.56 8.98
N THR A 228 -9.08 -15.50 8.32
CA THR A 228 -8.88 -16.14 7.00
C THR A 228 -9.04 -17.65 7.07
N LYS A 229 -8.52 -18.30 8.13
CA LYS A 229 -8.66 -19.75 8.30
C LYS A 229 -10.13 -20.17 8.38
N ALA A 230 -10.93 -19.46 9.17
CA ALA A 230 -12.36 -19.74 9.31
C ALA A 230 -13.11 -19.56 7.98
N VAL A 231 -12.82 -18.48 7.24
CA VAL A 231 -13.41 -18.20 5.92
C VAL A 231 -13.03 -19.29 4.92
N VAL A 232 -11.75 -19.69 4.87
CA VAL A 232 -11.27 -20.74 3.97
C VAL A 232 -11.89 -22.09 4.29
N VAL A 233 -11.95 -22.49 5.57
CA VAL A 233 -12.55 -23.78 5.98
C VAL A 233 -14.04 -23.83 5.66
N ALA A 234 -14.77 -22.75 5.95
CA ALA A 234 -16.18 -22.65 5.58
C ALA A 234 -16.35 -22.74 4.06
N ARG A 235 -15.44 -22.12 3.31
CA ARG A 235 -15.53 -22.06 1.86
C ARG A 235 -15.21 -23.39 1.19
N VAL A 236 -14.13 -24.04 1.59
CA VAL A 236 -13.72 -25.36 1.09
C VAL A 236 -14.86 -26.38 1.17
N LYS A 237 -15.71 -26.31 2.20
CA LYS A 237 -16.92 -27.16 2.31
C LYS A 237 -17.96 -26.87 1.23
N SER A 238 -18.07 -25.62 0.78
CA SER A 238 -19.07 -25.18 -0.21
C SER A 238 -18.57 -25.25 -1.66
N ILE A 239 -17.27 -25.06 -1.90
CA ILE A 239 -16.62 -25.35 -3.19
C ILE A 239 -15.42 -26.27 -2.93
N PRO A 240 -15.63 -27.59 -2.99
CA PRO A 240 -14.53 -28.55 -2.87
C PRO A 240 -13.65 -28.58 -4.13
N ASN A 241 -14.16 -28.15 -5.29
CA ASN A 241 -13.51 -28.32 -6.60
C ASN A 241 -12.48 -27.22 -6.96
N SER A 242 -12.22 -26.24 -6.08
CA SER A 242 -11.28 -25.16 -6.38
C SER A 242 -9.86 -25.46 -5.90
N VAL A 243 -8.96 -25.68 -6.85
CA VAL A 243 -7.53 -25.85 -6.59
C VAL A 243 -6.90 -24.62 -5.92
N LYS A 244 -7.29 -23.41 -6.35
CA LYS A 244 -6.70 -22.16 -5.84
C LYS A 244 -7.01 -21.96 -4.36
N LEU A 245 -8.22 -22.32 -3.93
CA LEU A 245 -8.62 -22.21 -2.53
C LEU A 245 -7.84 -23.19 -1.64
N TRP A 246 -7.65 -24.43 -2.08
CA TRP A 246 -6.83 -25.41 -1.37
C TRP A 246 -5.36 -24.98 -1.26
N MET A 247 -4.80 -24.39 -2.31
CA MET A 247 -3.44 -23.82 -2.27
C MET A 247 -3.34 -22.63 -1.31
N GLN A 248 -4.34 -21.76 -1.29
CA GLN A 248 -4.37 -20.65 -0.35
C GLN A 248 -4.53 -21.14 1.10
N ALA A 249 -5.34 -22.18 1.32
CA ALA A 249 -5.48 -22.83 2.61
C ALA A 249 -4.13 -23.38 3.12
N ALA A 250 -3.38 -24.06 2.25
CA ALA A 250 -2.05 -24.58 2.60
C ALA A 250 -1.06 -23.46 2.96
N LYS A 251 -1.13 -22.29 2.30
CA LYS A 251 -0.26 -21.15 2.62
C LYS A 251 -0.55 -20.51 3.98
N LEU A 252 -1.78 -20.62 4.48
CA LEU A 252 -2.18 -20.06 5.77
C LEU A 252 -1.79 -20.95 6.96
N GLU A 253 -1.41 -22.21 6.71
CA GLU A 253 -0.92 -23.10 7.76
C GLU A 253 0.58 -22.94 7.94
N HIS A 254 1.03 -22.99 9.19
CA HIS A 254 2.45 -22.87 9.53
C HIS A 254 3.13 -24.24 9.55
N ASP A 255 2.48 -25.26 10.10
CA ASP A 255 3.05 -26.61 10.23
C ASP A 255 2.92 -27.42 8.93
N ASP A 256 4.01 -28.07 8.51
CA ASP A 256 4.03 -28.88 7.28
C ASP A 256 3.12 -30.12 7.37
N SER A 257 2.90 -30.64 8.59
CA SER A 257 1.92 -31.70 8.84
C SER A 257 0.49 -31.22 8.58
N ASN A 258 0.15 -30.01 9.02
CA ASN A 258 -1.17 -29.42 8.78
C ASN A 258 -1.37 -29.07 7.30
N LYS A 259 -0.34 -28.52 6.64
CA LYS A 259 -0.34 -28.30 5.18
C LYS A 259 -0.60 -29.60 4.41
N SER A 260 0.10 -30.67 4.75
CA SER A 260 -0.05 -31.98 4.11
C SER A 260 -1.47 -32.55 4.30
N ARG A 261 -2.08 -32.36 5.48
CA ARG A 261 -3.47 -32.77 5.76
C ARG A 261 -4.48 -31.99 4.92
N VAL A 262 -4.29 -30.67 4.78
CA VAL A 262 -5.14 -29.82 3.94
C VAL A 262 -5.03 -30.21 2.48
N LEU A 263 -3.81 -30.41 1.96
CA LEU A 263 -3.58 -30.84 0.58
C LEU A 263 -4.16 -32.24 0.31
N ARG A 264 -4.04 -33.18 1.26
CA ARG A 264 -4.63 -34.52 1.13
C ARG A 264 -6.15 -34.46 0.98
N LYS A 265 -6.82 -33.66 1.82
CA LYS A 265 -8.27 -33.42 1.69
C LYS A 265 -8.61 -32.76 0.35
N GLY A 266 -7.77 -31.83 -0.12
CA GLY A 266 -7.93 -31.23 -1.44
C GLY A 266 -7.86 -32.25 -2.58
N LEU A 267 -6.93 -33.20 -2.50
CA LEU A 267 -6.75 -34.26 -3.50
C LEU A 267 -7.85 -35.33 -3.45
N GLU A 268 -8.49 -35.55 -2.29
CA GLU A 268 -9.70 -36.40 -2.21
C GLU A 268 -10.85 -35.83 -3.04
N HIS A 269 -10.96 -34.50 -3.11
CA HIS A 269 -11.97 -33.82 -3.93
C HIS A 269 -11.51 -33.58 -5.37
N ILE A 270 -10.22 -33.34 -5.61
CA ILE A 270 -9.66 -32.99 -6.92
C ILE A 270 -8.41 -33.84 -7.20
N PRO A 271 -8.57 -35.09 -7.65
CA PRO A 271 -7.45 -35.96 -7.96
C PRO A 271 -6.64 -35.52 -9.20
N ASP A 272 -7.26 -34.73 -10.09
CA ASP A 272 -6.67 -34.36 -11.39
C ASP A 272 -5.73 -33.14 -11.33
N SER A 273 -5.57 -32.52 -10.16
CA SER A 273 -4.82 -31.27 -10.03
C SER A 273 -3.34 -31.50 -9.79
N ILE A 274 -2.55 -31.27 -10.83
CA ILE A 274 -1.07 -31.30 -10.78
C ILE A 274 -0.52 -30.32 -9.73
N ARG A 275 -1.15 -29.14 -9.60
CA ARG A 275 -0.65 -28.09 -8.70
C ARG A 275 -0.71 -28.55 -7.25
N LEU A 276 -1.78 -29.27 -6.87
CA LEU A 276 -1.91 -29.87 -5.55
C LEU A 276 -0.91 -31.01 -5.37
N TRP A 277 -0.75 -31.88 -6.37
CA TRP A 277 0.23 -32.96 -6.33
C TRP A 277 1.67 -32.46 -6.17
N LYS A 278 2.09 -31.44 -6.95
CA LYS A 278 3.43 -30.84 -6.82
C LYS A 278 3.66 -30.25 -5.43
N ALA A 279 2.71 -29.44 -4.94
CA ALA A 279 2.81 -28.86 -3.60
C ALA A 279 2.85 -29.92 -2.50
N MET A 280 2.19 -31.07 -2.69
CA MET A 280 2.23 -32.17 -1.73
C MET A 280 3.57 -32.90 -1.76
N VAL A 281 4.13 -33.12 -2.96
CA VAL A 281 5.42 -33.79 -3.15
C VAL A 281 6.57 -32.93 -2.60
N GLU A 282 6.51 -31.60 -2.74
CA GLU A 282 7.51 -30.68 -2.18
C GLU A 282 7.58 -30.71 -0.64
N LEU A 283 6.49 -31.09 0.03
CA LEU A 283 6.42 -31.18 1.49
C LEU A 283 6.74 -32.58 2.03
N ALA A 284 6.78 -33.59 1.17
CA ALA A 284 6.93 -34.99 1.57
C ALA A 284 8.40 -35.41 1.64
N ASN A 285 8.68 -36.38 2.51
CA ASN A 285 9.98 -37.08 2.52
C ASN A 285 10.14 -37.94 1.25
N GLU A 286 11.36 -38.35 0.91
CA GLU A 286 11.66 -39.07 -0.33
C GLU A 286 10.80 -40.34 -0.55
N GLU A 287 10.57 -41.14 0.50
CA GLU A 287 9.74 -42.35 0.42
C GLU A 287 8.25 -42.05 0.26
N ASP A 288 7.74 -41.08 1.01
CA ASP A 288 6.34 -40.65 0.91
C ASP A 288 6.09 -39.98 -0.45
N ALA A 289 7.05 -39.19 -0.93
CA ALA A 289 7.02 -38.55 -2.24
C ALA A 289 6.94 -39.59 -3.35
N ARG A 290 7.66 -40.71 -3.25
CA ARG A 290 7.57 -41.83 -4.20
C ARG A 290 6.15 -42.42 -4.26
N LEU A 291 5.56 -42.73 -3.10
CA LEU A 291 4.21 -43.29 -3.03
C LEU A 291 3.15 -42.30 -3.54
N LEU A 292 3.28 -41.03 -3.16
CA LEU A 292 2.39 -39.96 -3.62
C LEU A 292 2.49 -39.75 -5.12
N LEU A 293 3.71 -39.75 -5.67
CA LEU A 293 3.91 -39.63 -7.11
C LEU A 293 3.29 -40.82 -7.84
N GLN A 294 3.45 -42.07 -7.37
CA GLN A 294 2.85 -43.23 -8.03
C GLN A 294 1.34 -43.05 -8.21
N ARG A 295 0.65 -42.62 -7.14
CA ARG A 295 -0.78 -42.29 -7.19
C ARG A 295 -1.08 -41.08 -8.07
N ALA A 296 -0.23 -40.04 -8.01
CA ALA A 296 -0.39 -38.84 -8.82
C ALA A 296 -0.35 -39.17 -10.31
N VAL A 297 0.50 -40.11 -10.73
CA VAL A 297 0.61 -40.48 -12.13
C VAL A 297 -0.57 -41.30 -12.63
N GLU A 298 -1.19 -42.10 -11.76
CA GLU A 298 -2.43 -42.80 -12.08
C GLU A 298 -3.60 -41.84 -12.27
N CYS A 299 -3.69 -40.79 -11.44
CA CYS A 299 -4.70 -39.74 -11.57
C CYS A 299 -4.43 -38.79 -12.75
N CYS A 300 -3.16 -38.44 -12.98
CA CYS A 300 -2.72 -37.45 -13.98
C CYS A 300 -1.75 -38.05 -15.01
N PRO A 301 -2.20 -38.97 -15.89
CA PRO A 301 -1.29 -39.67 -16.80
C PRO A 301 -0.69 -38.76 -17.89
N LEU A 302 -1.32 -37.61 -18.16
CA LEU A 302 -0.92 -36.69 -19.23
C LEU A 302 0.22 -35.74 -18.85
N HIS A 303 0.64 -35.70 -17.58
CA HIS A 303 1.63 -34.73 -17.12
C HIS A 303 3.03 -35.31 -16.99
N ILE A 304 3.93 -34.85 -17.87
CA ILE A 304 5.31 -35.31 -18.01
C ILE A 304 6.11 -35.12 -16.72
N GLU A 305 5.99 -33.96 -16.06
CA GLU A 305 6.81 -33.61 -14.90
C GLU A 305 6.67 -34.61 -13.73
N LEU A 306 5.47 -35.17 -13.54
CA LEU A 306 5.23 -36.19 -12.50
C LEU A 306 5.95 -37.50 -12.83
N TRP A 307 5.87 -37.94 -14.10
CA TRP A 307 6.59 -39.13 -14.58
C TRP A 307 8.11 -38.96 -14.42
N LEU A 308 8.64 -37.77 -14.75
CA LEU A 308 10.07 -37.49 -14.65
C LEU A 308 10.55 -37.40 -13.20
N ALA A 309 9.75 -36.80 -12.31
CA ALA A 309 10.06 -36.75 -10.89
C ALA A 309 10.09 -38.15 -10.29
N LEU A 310 9.11 -38.99 -10.64
CA LEU A 310 9.03 -40.36 -10.15
C LEU A 310 10.20 -41.22 -10.65
N ALA A 311 10.58 -41.08 -11.92
CA ALA A 311 11.73 -41.80 -12.48
C ALA A 311 13.08 -41.41 -11.86
N ARG A 312 13.19 -40.20 -11.27
CA ARG A 312 14.41 -39.75 -10.57
C ARG A 312 14.50 -40.28 -9.13
N LEU A 313 13.36 -40.50 -8.49
CA LEU A 313 13.30 -40.99 -7.10
C LEU A 313 13.32 -42.51 -7.00
N GLU A 314 12.90 -43.23 -8.05
CA GLU A 314 12.87 -44.69 -8.04
C GLU A 314 14.20 -45.36 -8.39
N THR A 315 14.33 -46.61 -7.96
CA THR A 315 15.39 -47.51 -8.41
C THR A 315 15.29 -47.79 -9.91
N TYR A 316 16.42 -48.09 -10.54
CA TYR A 316 16.54 -48.28 -11.98
C TYR A 316 15.47 -49.22 -12.60
N GLU A 317 15.24 -50.37 -11.99
CA GLU A 317 14.30 -51.37 -12.54
C GLU A 317 12.86 -50.86 -12.56
N ASN A 318 12.46 -50.15 -11.50
CA ASN A 318 11.12 -49.58 -11.38
C ASN A 318 10.98 -48.33 -12.25
N ALA A 319 12.00 -47.46 -12.27
CA ALA A 319 12.06 -46.31 -13.15
C ALA A 319 11.91 -46.71 -14.64
N ARG A 320 12.51 -47.84 -15.05
CA ARG A 320 12.32 -48.37 -16.41
C ARG A 320 10.88 -48.80 -16.69
N LYS A 321 10.21 -49.46 -15.73
CA LYS A 321 8.78 -49.84 -15.86
C LYS A 321 7.89 -48.60 -15.94
N VAL A 322 8.17 -47.60 -15.11
CA VAL A 322 7.46 -46.32 -15.09
C VAL A 322 7.62 -45.59 -16.40
N LEU A 323 8.85 -45.44 -16.91
CA LEU A 323 9.10 -44.74 -18.17
C LEU A 323 8.46 -45.47 -19.37
N ASN A 324 8.37 -46.81 -19.32
CA ASN A 324 7.62 -47.56 -20.33
C ASN A 324 6.11 -47.28 -20.24
N LYS A 325 5.52 -47.29 -19.03
CA LYS A 325 4.11 -46.89 -18.82
C LYS A 325 3.86 -45.44 -19.27
N ALA A 326 4.81 -44.55 -18.98
CA ALA A 326 4.76 -43.15 -19.39
C ALA A 326 4.69 -43.01 -20.91
N ARG A 327 5.52 -43.76 -21.65
CA ARG A 327 5.54 -43.75 -23.12
C ARG A 327 4.24 -44.25 -23.75
N GLU A 328 3.58 -45.23 -23.12
CA GLU A 328 2.28 -45.73 -23.60
C GLU A 328 1.18 -44.67 -23.44
N LYS A 329 1.24 -43.87 -22.37
CA LYS A 329 0.27 -42.80 -22.11
C LYS A 329 0.61 -41.49 -22.83
N LEU A 330 1.89 -41.21 -23.01
CA LEU A 330 2.46 -39.99 -23.57
C LEU A 330 3.45 -40.34 -24.68
N SER A 331 2.89 -40.69 -25.84
CA SER A 331 3.68 -40.96 -27.04
C SER A 331 4.16 -39.69 -27.76
N LYS A 332 3.47 -38.57 -27.52
CA LYS A 332 3.70 -37.27 -28.17
C LYS A 332 4.94 -36.52 -27.69
N GLU A 333 5.54 -36.93 -26.56
CA GLU A 333 6.52 -36.11 -25.84
C GLU A 333 7.92 -36.74 -25.83
N PRO A 334 8.93 -36.09 -26.44
CA PRO A 334 10.29 -36.63 -26.53
C PRO A 334 11.04 -36.63 -25.20
N ALA A 335 10.64 -35.78 -24.25
CA ALA A 335 11.32 -35.62 -22.96
C ALA A 335 11.43 -36.94 -22.17
N ILE A 336 10.40 -37.80 -22.22
CA ILE A 336 10.39 -39.10 -21.54
C ILE A 336 11.42 -40.06 -22.15
N CYS A 337 11.66 -39.95 -23.47
CA CYS A 337 12.66 -40.77 -24.15
C CYS A 337 14.08 -40.31 -23.80
N ILE A 338 14.29 -39.00 -23.71
CA ILE A 338 15.56 -38.40 -23.32
C ILE A 338 15.90 -38.77 -21.86
N THR A 339 14.94 -38.72 -20.94
CA THR A 339 15.20 -39.10 -19.54
C THR A 339 15.46 -40.59 -19.37
N ALA A 340 14.77 -41.44 -20.12
CA ALA A 340 15.12 -42.87 -20.18
C ALA A 340 16.52 -43.11 -20.74
N ALA A 341 16.93 -42.36 -21.76
CA ALA A 341 18.28 -42.43 -22.29
C ALA A 341 19.33 -41.98 -21.25
N LYS A 342 19.05 -40.92 -20.50
CA LYS A 342 19.91 -40.45 -19.38
C LYS A 342 20.02 -41.51 -18.28
N LEU A 343 18.92 -42.17 -17.93
CA LEU A 343 18.89 -43.26 -16.94
C LEU A 343 19.73 -44.48 -17.39
N GLU A 344 19.59 -44.91 -18.64
CA GLU A 344 20.37 -46.03 -19.20
C GLU A 344 21.86 -45.70 -19.30
N LYS A 345 22.20 -44.43 -19.59
CA LYS A 345 23.59 -43.96 -19.54
C LYS A 345 24.16 -44.03 -18.11
N ALA A 346 23.42 -43.56 -17.11
CA ALA A 346 23.85 -43.57 -15.71
C ALA A 346 24.20 -44.99 -15.24
N ASN A 347 23.53 -46.01 -15.80
CA ASN A 347 23.77 -47.41 -15.49
C ASN A 347 24.76 -48.13 -16.43
N GLY A 348 25.42 -47.41 -17.34
CA GLY A 348 26.48 -47.94 -18.20
C GLY A 348 26.00 -48.58 -19.52
N ASN A 349 24.71 -48.60 -19.82
CA ASN A 349 24.16 -49.21 -21.02
C ASN A 349 24.18 -48.25 -22.24
N THR A 350 25.36 -47.90 -22.73
CA THR A 350 25.52 -46.92 -23.82
C THR A 350 24.94 -47.39 -25.17
N SER A 351 24.86 -48.69 -25.41
CA SER A 351 24.34 -49.25 -26.66
C SER A 351 22.81 -49.21 -26.74
N THR A 352 22.11 -49.25 -25.61
CA THR A 352 20.64 -49.16 -25.54
C THR A 352 20.17 -47.72 -25.74
N VAL A 353 20.94 -46.73 -25.26
CA VAL A 353 20.69 -45.30 -25.44
C VAL A 353 20.43 -44.94 -26.90
N ARG A 354 21.32 -45.37 -27.81
CA ARG A 354 21.20 -45.12 -29.25
C ARG A 354 19.89 -45.71 -29.80
N LYS A 355 19.61 -46.97 -29.46
CA LYS A 355 18.41 -47.69 -29.92
C LYS A 355 17.12 -47.05 -29.39
N ILE A 356 17.14 -46.53 -28.16
CA ILE A 356 15.99 -45.86 -27.54
C ILE A 356 15.66 -44.56 -28.27
N ILE A 357 16.67 -43.72 -28.50
CA ILE A 357 16.48 -42.43 -29.17
C ILE A 357 16.01 -42.65 -30.62
N GLU A 358 16.65 -43.56 -31.35
CA GLU A 358 16.26 -43.89 -32.72
C GLU A 358 14.81 -44.41 -32.80
N LYS A 359 14.41 -45.33 -31.90
CA LYS A 359 13.02 -45.80 -31.82
C LYS A 359 12.05 -44.67 -31.48
N SER A 360 12.43 -43.74 -30.61
CA SER A 360 11.59 -42.60 -30.24
C SER A 360 11.35 -41.64 -31.40
N ILE A 361 12.39 -41.30 -32.16
CA ILE A 361 12.28 -40.43 -33.33
C ILE A 361 11.41 -41.08 -34.40
N ARG A 362 11.61 -42.38 -34.67
CA ARG A 362 10.74 -43.13 -35.59
C ARG A 362 9.29 -43.23 -35.10
N ALA A 363 9.04 -43.22 -33.79
CA ALA A 363 7.69 -43.22 -33.23
C ALA A 363 7.03 -41.86 -33.40
N LEU A 364 7.75 -40.78 -33.09
CA LEU A 364 7.28 -39.39 -33.26
C LEU A 364 7.00 -39.05 -34.73
N GLN A 365 7.86 -39.51 -35.64
CA GLN A 365 7.64 -39.40 -37.09
C GLN A 365 6.36 -40.12 -37.55
N ARG A 366 6.06 -41.29 -36.98
CA ARG A 366 4.83 -42.05 -37.29
C ARG A 366 3.57 -41.36 -36.78
N GLU A 367 3.67 -40.63 -35.67
CA GLU A 367 2.55 -39.84 -35.13
C GLU A 367 2.38 -38.47 -35.81
N GLY A 368 3.27 -38.11 -36.74
CA GLY A 368 3.14 -36.88 -37.54
C GLY A 368 3.54 -35.60 -36.80
N LEU A 369 4.28 -35.70 -35.70
CA LEU A 369 4.83 -34.53 -35.01
C LEU A 369 6.02 -33.97 -35.80
N VAL A 370 5.96 -32.69 -36.14
CA VAL A 370 7.10 -31.96 -36.72
C VAL A 370 8.21 -31.92 -35.68
N ILE A 371 9.36 -32.49 -36.03
CA ILE A 371 10.53 -32.53 -35.17
C ILE A 371 11.26 -31.19 -35.32
N ASP A 372 11.10 -30.32 -34.32
CA ASP A 372 11.86 -29.07 -34.26
C ASP A 372 13.34 -29.36 -33.98
N ARG A 373 14.18 -29.21 -35.00
CA ARG A 373 15.64 -29.42 -34.90
C ARG A 373 16.25 -28.63 -33.74
N GLU A 374 15.89 -27.35 -33.60
CA GLU A 374 16.42 -26.49 -32.54
C GLU A 374 16.03 -26.95 -31.13
N ALA A 375 14.81 -27.45 -30.94
CA ALA A 375 14.35 -27.94 -29.64
C ALA A 375 15.14 -29.17 -29.21
N TRP A 376 15.38 -30.10 -30.15
CA TRP A 376 16.22 -31.27 -29.89
C TRP A 376 17.69 -30.94 -29.67
N MET A 377 18.21 -29.92 -30.37
CA MET A 377 19.59 -29.43 -30.14
C MET A 377 19.72 -28.82 -28.73
N LYS A 378 18.75 -28.00 -28.29
CA LYS A 378 18.72 -27.47 -26.91
C LYS A 378 18.65 -28.58 -25.86
N GLU A 379 17.89 -29.63 -26.11
CA GLU A 379 17.83 -30.80 -25.22
C GLU A 379 19.14 -31.61 -25.20
N ALA A 380 19.85 -31.68 -26.33
CA ALA A 380 21.18 -32.27 -26.40
C ALA A 380 22.20 -31.44 -25.61
N GLU A 381 22.22 -30.10 -25.76
CA GLU A 381 23.03 -29.20 -24.95
C GLU A 381 22.72 -29.35 -23.45
N ALA A 382 21.44 -29.50 -23.07
CA ALA A 382 21.03 -29.75 -21.70
C ALA A 382 21.48 -31.12 -21.18
N ALA A 383 21.53 -32.14 -22.04
CA ALA A 383 22.06 -33.45 -21.69
C ALA A 383 23.59 -33.43 -21.54
N GLU A 384 24.31 -32.59 -22.29
CA GLU A 384 25.76 -32.43 -22.18
C GLU A 384 26.12 -31.75 -20.87
N ARG A 385 25.41 -30.66 -20.53
CA ARG A 385 25.53 -29.99 -19.22
C ARG A 385 25.24 -30.92 -18.05
N ALA A 386 24.36 -31.92 -18.23
CA ALA A 386 24.10 -32.96 -17.24
C ALA A 386 25.14 -34.10 -17.26
N GLY A 387 26.25 -33.94 -17.99
CA GLY A 387 27.32 -34.92 -18.11
C GLY A 387 26.93 -36.17 -18.90
N SER A 388 25.86 -36.13 -19.72
CA SER A 388 25.28 -37.28 -20.43
C SER A 388 25.66 -37.39 -21.91
N VAL A 389 26.94 -37.17 -22.26
CA VAL A 389 27.50 -37.15 -23.64
C VAL A 389 26.97 -38.19 -24.63
N ALA A 390 26.91 -39.47 -24.25
CA ALA A 390 26.41 -40.53 -25.14
C ALA A 390 24.95 -40.33 -25.57
N THR A 391 24.13 -39.68 -24.74
CA THR A 391 22.75 -39.30 -25.08
C THR A 391 22.76 -38.12 -26.05
N CYS A 392 23.62 -37.12 -25.85
CA CYS A 392 23.79 -35.97 -26.74
C CYS A 392 24.19 -36.42 -28.14
N GLN A 393 25.25 -37.22 -28.24
CA GLN A 393 25.72 -37.75 -29.52
C GLN A 393 24.65 -38.58 -30.25
N ALA A 394 23.85 -39.34 -29.50
CA ALA A 394 22.75 -40.11 -30.07
C ALA A 394 21.57 -39.23 -30.51
N ILE A 395 21.27 -38.14 -29.81
CA ILE A 395 20.28 -37.15 -30.24
C ILE A 395 20.76 -36.47 -31.52
N ILE A 396 21.94 -35.84 -31.46
CA ILE A 396 22.54 -35.07 -32.55
C ILE A 396 22.64 -35.89 -33.84
N ARG A 397 23.16 -37.13 -33.78
CA ARG A 397 23.28 -37.99 -34.97
C ARG A 397 21.95 -38.30 -35.65
N ASN A 398 20.85 -38.37 -34.89
CA ASN A 398 19.54 -38.68 -35.45
C ASN A 398 18.77 -37.42 -35.88
N THR A 399 19.07 -36.24 -35.32
CA THR A 399 18.32 -35.00 -35.59
C THR A 399 18.95 -34.13 -36.67
N ILE A 400 20.28 -34.17 -36.82
CA ILE A 400 21.05 -33.40 -37.82
C ILE A 400 20.61 -33.64 -39.28
N GLY A 401 20.11 -34.85 -39.58
CA GLY A 401 19.65 -35.22 -40.92
C GLY A 401 18.18 -34.94 -41.21
N ILE A 402 17.39 -34.53 -40.21
CA ILE A 402 15.95 -34.35 -40.36
C ILE A 402 15.68 -32.94 -40.93
N GLY A 403 15.01 -32.88 -42.08
CA GLY A 403 14.57 -31.62 -42.70
C GLY A 403 15.65 -30.86 -43.48
N VAL A 404 16.79 -31.49 -43.81
CA VAL A 404 17.88 -30.86 -44.57
C VAL A 404 18.10 -31.61 -45.89
N GLU A 405 18.00 -30.88 -46.99
CA GLU A 405 18.34 -31.37 -48.33
C GLU A 405 19.82 -31.73 -48.43
N GLU A 406 20.14 -32.76 -49.22
CA GLU A 406 21.49 -33.36 -49.22
C GLU A 406 22.60 -32.37 -49.59
N GLU A 407 22.28 -31.36 -50.40
CA GLU A 407 23.21 -30.35 -50.90
C GLU A 407 23.62 -29.32 -49.83
N ASP A 408 22.72 -29.00 -48.89
CA ASP A 408 22.95 -27.98 -47.86
C ASP A 408 23.29 -28.56 -46.47
N ARG A 409 23.33 -29.89 -46.34
CA ARG A 409 23.73 -30.59 -45.10
C ARG A 409 25.04 -30.06 -44.54
N LYS A 410 26.10 -30.00 -45.35
CA LYS A 410 27.42 -29.60 -44.85
C LYS A 410 27.44 -28.16 -44.33
N LYS A 411 26.78 -27.22 -45.01
CA LYS A 411 26.72 -25.81 -44.59
C LYS A 411 25.93 -25.66 -43.30
N THR A 412 24.75 -26.27 -43.23
CA THR A 412 23.88 -26.17 -42.05
C THR A 412 24.48 -26.88 -40.83
N TRP A 413 25.21 -27.99 -41.00
CA TRP A 413 25.87 -28.66 -39.88
C TRP A 413 27.05 -27.87 -39.33
N VAL A 414 27.81 -27.18 -40.21
CA VAL A 414 28.91 -26.31 -39.77
C VAL A 414 28.35 -25.10 -39.01
N ALA A 415 27.28 -24.47 -39.50
CA ALA A 415 26.64 -23.35 -38.83
C ALA A 415 26.11 -23.73 -37.43
N ASP A 416 25.41 -24.86 -37.30
CA ASP A 416 24.94 -25.35 -36.00
C ASP A 416 26.10 -25.69 -35.06
N ALA A 417 27.16 -26.32 -35.56
CA ALA A 417 28.33 -26.64 -34.74
C ALA A 417 29.03 -25.37 -34.22
N GLU A 418 29.12 -24.32 -35.04
CA GLU A 418 29.63 -23.01 -34.61
C GLU A 418 28.72 -22.36 -33.56
N GLU A 419 27.40 -22.50 -33.69
CA GLU A 419 26.44 -21.99 -32.70
C GLU A 419 26.54 -22.75 -31.37
N CYS A 420 26.59 -24.09 -31.38
CA CYS A 420 26.80 -24.89 -30.17
C CYS A 420 28.15 -24.57 -29.52
N LYS A 421 29.21 -24.37 -30.30
CA LYS A 421 30.53 -23.95 -29.80
C LYS A 421 30.48 -22.57 -29.14
N LYS A 422 29.74 -21.61 -29.70
CA LYS A 422 29.53 -20.29 -29.07
C LYS A 422 28.78 -20.40 -27.74
N ARG A 423 27.88 -21.37 -27.61
CA ARG A 423 27.11 -21.64 -26.38
C ARG A 423 27.88 -22.46 -25.34
N GLY A 424 29.09 -22.91 -25.65
CA GLY A 424 29.95 -23.67 -24.72
C GLY A 424 29.68 -25.18 -24.69
N SER A 425 28.94 -25.70 -25.66
CA SER A 425 28.71 -27.13 -25.87
C SER A 425 29.73 -27.69 -26.87
N ILE A 426 30.54 -28.65 -26.45
CA ILE A 426 31.74 -29.12 -27.17
C ILE A 426 31.65 -30.62 -27.53
N GLU A 427 31.01 -31.43 -26.69
CA GLU A 427 30.97 -32.91 -26.78
C GLU A 427 29.68 -33.49 -27.37
#